data_AF-A0A8J6ES59-F1
#
_entry.id   AF-A0A8J6ES59-F1
#
_cell.length_a   1.000
_cell.length_b   1.000
_cell.length_c   1.000
_cell.angle_alpha   90.00
_cell.angle_beta   90.00
_cell.angle_gamma   90.00
#
_symmetry.space_group_name_H-M   'P 1'
#
loop_
_entity.id
_entity.type
_entity.pdbx_description
1 polymer ?
#
loop_
_entity_poly.entity_id
_entity_poly.type
_entity_poly.pdbx_seq_one_letter_code
_entity_poly.pdbx_strand_id
1 'polypeptide(L)'
;MTSYRSSSSSYQVSSSSGGYGSGFGGGSFGGTYGVGFGGGSGSAFSLSSAVGSGGGFSVGNFGSFGTNEKQTMQNLNDRLASYLEKVRALEASNTELEVKIREWYEKQVGAGAGAASKDYSKYYDIINDLRSKILAATIDNSRVVLQVDNARLAADDFRLKYENELALRQSVEADINGLRKVLDELTLARTDLEIQIESLSEELAYLKKNHEEELKSAKGGTAGQVNVEMDAAPGVDLTKLLNDMRADYEALAEKNRKDAEAWFNQKSNELKKEISAGVEQVQTSKTEISDLRRTLQSLEIELQSQLAMKKSLEETLAETECRYGAQLQQLQLVISGIEEQLVQIRSDMERQSQEYRELLDIKTRLEMEIETYRRLLDGELGQISQTSVSRSSSSSVSASASASNLSGSRVSTSQTSSTDSKKVLF
;
A
#
# COMPACT_ATOMS: atom_id res chain seq x y z
N MET A 1 -13.21 61.49 36.18
CA MET A 1 -12.27 61.42 35.04
C MET A 1 -12.28 59.99 34.56
N THR A 2 -12.95 59.81 33.43
CA THR A 2 -13.42 58.54 32.89
C THR A 2 -12.65 58.26 31.62
N SER A 3 -12.08 57.08 31.47
CA SER A 3 -11.60 56.59 30.17
C SER A 3 -12.15 55.19 29.93
N TYR A 4 -13.29 55.16 29.26
CA TYR A 4 -13.79 54.01 28.53
C TYR A 4 -12.84 53.71 27.37
N ARG A 5 -12.51 52.43 27.16
CA ARG A 5 -12.06 51.96 25.86
C ARG A 5 -12.84 50.71 25.47
N SER A 6 -13.85 50.98 24.65
CA SER A 6 -14.57 50.02 23.84
C SER A 6 -13.69 49.63 22.66
N SER A 7 -13.61 48.33 22.36
CA SER A 7 -13.22 47.85 21.02
C SER A 7 -14.06 46.62 20.69
N SER A 8 -14.96 46.81 19.74
CA SER A 8 -15.80 45.79 19.13
C SER A 8 -15.16 45.24 17.86
N SER A 9 -15.43 43.95 17.60
CA SER A 9 -15.63 43.31 16.29
C SER A 9 -14.47 43.21 15.29
N SER A 10 -14.10 41.96 14.96
CA SER A 10 -14.28 41.43 13.60
C SER A 10 -13.95 39.93 13.56
N TYR A 11 -14.98 39.08 13.49
CA TYR A 11 -14.83 37.70 13.03
C TYR A 11 -14.85 37.71 11.51
N GLN A 12 -13.72 37.36 10.89
CA GLN A 12 -13.64 37.12 9.45
C GLN A 12 -13.95 35.64 9.19
N VAL A 13 -15.05 35.41 8.47
CA VAL A 13 -15.39 34.16 7.81
C VAL A 13 -14.64 34.13 6.48
N SER A 14 -13.81 33.11 6.28
CA SER A 14 -13.22 32.80 4.97
C SER A 14 -13.73 31.44 4.53
N SER A 15 -14.82 31.47 3.78
CA SER A 15 -15.21 30.42 2.84
C SER A 15 -14.28 30.47 1.63
N SER A 16 -13.57 29.39 1.34
CA SER A 16 -12.89 29.20 0.05
C SER A 16 -13.33 27.87 -0.56
N SER A 17 -14.40 27.96 -1.33
CA SER A 17 -14.71 27.07 -2.44
C SER A 17 -13.63 27.21 -3.52
N GLY A 18 -13.00 26.12 -3.93
CA GLY A 18 -12.03 26.09 -5.01
C GLY A 18 -11.96 24.69 -5.60
N GLY A 19 -12.94 24.36 -6.44
CA GLY A 19 -12.91 23.17 -7.26
C GLY A 19 -11.85 23.28 -8.35
N TYR A 20 -11.01 22.27 -8.46
CA TYR A 20 -10.24 22.00 -9.66
C TYR A 20 -10.35 20.51 -9.97
N GLY A 21 -11.13 20.23 -11.01
CA GLY A 21 -11.08 18.95 -11.71
C GLY A 21 -9.84 18.88 -12.59
N SER A 22 -9.22 17.72 -12.62
CA SER A 22 -8.25 17.25 -13.61
C SER A 22 -8.22 15.73 -13.40
N GLY A 23 -8.70 14.89 -14.30
CA GLY A 23 -8.46 14.89 -15.74
C GLY A 23 -7.76 13.56 -16.02
N PHE A 24 -8.54 12.56 -16.42
CA PHE A 24 -8.06 11.26 -16.86
C PHE A 24 -6.99 11.42 -17.94
N GLY A 25 -5.84 10.76 -17.77
CA GLY A 25 -4.77 10.70 -18.76
C GLY A 25 -4.12 9.32 -18.75
N GLY A 26 -4.77 8.35 -19.40
CA GLY A 26 -4.19 7.04 -19.69
C GLY A 26 -3.17 7.16 -20.81
N GLY A 27 -1.91 6.86 -20.50
CA GLY A 27 -0.82 6.74 -21.48
C GLY A 27 -0.51 5.28 -21.77
N SER A 28 -1.09 4.73 -22.83
CA SER A 28 -0.66 3.47 -23.45
C SER A 28 0.61 3.71 -24.26
N PHE A 29 1.72 3.07 -23.87
CA PHE A 29 2.89 2.89 -24.73
C PHE A 29 2.99 1.41 -25.12
N GLY A 30 2.27 1.05 -26.18
CA GLY A 30 2.37 -0.25 -26.85
C GLY A 30 3.10 -0.10 -28.18
N GLY A 31 4.41 -0.36 -28.19
CA GLY A 31 5.22 -0.40 -29.41
C GLY A 31 4.97 -1.69 -30.17
N THR A 32 4.24 -1.58 -31.29
CA THR A 32 4.04 -2.64 -32.29
C THR A 32 5.21 -2.60 -33.29
N TYR A 33 5.93 -3.70 -33.43
CA TYR A 33 6.83 -3.95 -34.56
C TYR A 33 6.35 -5.22 -35.27
N GLY A 34 5.40 -5.06 -36.19
CA GLY A 34 4.98 -6.09 -37.13
C GLY A 34 5.43 -5.68 -38.52
N VAL A 35 6.50 -6.30 -39.02
CA VAL A 35 6.99 -6.08 -40.39
C VAL A 35 6.40 -7.18 -41.26
N GLY A 36 5.43 -6.81 -42.09
CA GLY A 36 4.90 -7.64 -43.16
C GLY A 36 5.59 -7.30 -44.48
N PHE A 37 6.17 -8.30 -45.12
CA PHE A 37 6.51 -8.41 -46.55
C PHE A 37 6.52 -9.94 -46.80
N GLY A 38 5.72 -10.55 -47.67
CA GLY A 38 5.22 -10.09 -48.95
C GLY A 38 6.22 -10.48 -50.04
N GLY A 39 6.02 -11.62 -50.72
CA GLY A 39 6.81 -11.96 -51.91
C GLY A 39 7.08 -13.45 -52.08
N GLY A 40 6.13 -14.15 -52.69
CA GLY A 40 6.41 -15.42 -53.35
C GLY A 40 7.12 -15.21 -54.68
N SER A 41 8.03 -16.10 -55.02
CA SER A 41 8.35 -16.44 -56.41
C SER A 41 8.94 -17.84 -56.46
N GLY A 42 8.14 -18.79 -56.93
CA GLY A 42 8.64 -20.07 -57.39
C GLY A 42 9.41 -19.90 -58.70
N SER A 43 10.42 -20.72 -58.89
CA SER A 43 11.10 -20.89 -60.18
C SER A 43 11.11 -22.37 -60.53
N ALA A 44 10.01 -22.77 -61.17
CA ALA A 44 9.92 -23.99 -61.94
C ALA A 44 10.46 -23.73 -63.37
N PHE A 45 11.27 -24.67 -63.85
CA PHE A 45 11.48 -25.09 -65.23
C PHE A 45 11.08 -24.14 -66.39
N SER A 46 12.04 -23.85 -67.28
CA SER A 46 11.74 -23.78 -68.72
C SER A 46 12.92 -24.21 -69.59
N LEU A 47 12.61 -25.24 -70.38
CA LEU A 47 13.28 -25.73 -71.58
C LEU A 47 13.11 -24.70 -72.71
N SER A 48 14.19 -24.31 -73.37
CA SER A 48 14.12 -23.56 -74.64
C SER A 48 15.15 -24.09 -75.62
N SER A 49 14.64 -24.76 -76.65
CA SER A 49 15.32 -25.04 -77.91
C SER A 49 15.24 -23.79 -78.80
N ALA A 50 16.33 -23.46 -79.50
CA ALA A 50 16.37 -23.14 -80.95
C ALA A 50 17.49 -22.15 -81.32
N VAL A 51 18.03 -22.40 -82.52
CA VAL A 51 18.85 -21.52 -83.38
C VAL A 51 20.31 -21.38 -82.93
N GLY A 52 21.34 -21.61 -83.75
CA GLY A 52 21.43 -21.73 -85.20
C GLY A 52 22.68 -20.97 -85.64
N SER A 53 23.65 -21.67 -86.25
CA SER A 53 24.90 -21.22 -86.92
C SER A 53 26.04 -22.12 -86.46
N GLY A 54 26.89 -22.72 -87.29
CA GLY A 54 27.11 -22.64 -88.73
C GLY A 54 28.43 -23.39 -88.93
N GLY A 55 28.49 -24.28 -89.91
CA GLY A 55 29.68 -25.11 -90.15
C GLY A 55 29.38 -26.30 -91.04
N GLY A 56 29.12 -26.03 -92.32
CA GLY A 56 29.11 -27.07 -93.34
C GLY A 56 30.54 -27.49 -93.68
N PHE A 57 30.77 -28.79 -93.83
CA PHE A 57 31.80 -29.32 -94.71
C PHE A 57 31.28 -30.58 -95.41
N SER A 58 31.74 -30.71 -96.64
CA SER A 58 31.13 -31.38 -97.79
C SER A 58 31.30 -32.89 -97.82
N VAL A 59 30.30 -33.52 -98.45
CA VAL A 59 30.29 -34.84 -99.09
C VAL A 59 31.53 -35.08 -99.96
N GLY A 60 32.07 -36.31 -99.94
CA GLY A 60 33.01 -36.80 -100.94
C GLY A 60 33.69 -38.14 -100.64
N ASN A 61 33.11 -39.22 -101.19
CA ASN A 61 33.82 -40.33 -101.87
C ASN A 61 34.35 -41.56 -101.07
N PHE A 62 33.62 -42.67 -101.26
CA PHE A 62 34.04 -44.06 -101.53
C PHE A 62 35.38 -44.60 -100.96
N GLY A 63 35.23 -45.58 -100.05
CA GLY A 63 36.01 -46.82 -100.05
C GLY A 63 37.34 -46.81 -99.28
N SER A 64 37.31 -47.21 -98.00
CA SER A 64 38.39 -47.99 -97.37
C SER A 64 37.97 -48.41 -95.95
N PHE A 65 37.40 -49.61 -95.81
CA PHE A 65 37.09 -50.22 -94.50
C PHE A 65 38.40 -50.74 -93.88
N GLY A 66 39.04 -49.94 -93.03
CA GLY A 66 40.26 -50.37 -92.29
C GLY A 66 40.98 -49.33 -91.40
N THR A 67 40.56 -48.06 -91.37
CA THR A 67 41.31 -46.96 -90.69
C THR A 67 40.56 -46.25 -89.54
N ASN A 68 39.29 -46.56 -89.28
CA ASN A 68 38.45 -45.81 -88.33
C ASN A 68 38.76 -46.05 -86.84
N GLU A 69 39.08 -47.29 -86.44
CA GLU A 69 39.27 -47.63 -85.02
C GLU A 69 40.52 -46.95 -84.40
N LYS A 70 41.59 -46.84 -85.18
CA LYS A 70 42.84 -46.22 -84.74
C LYS A 70 42.71 -44.71 -84.57
N GLN A 71 41.93 -44.04 -85.42
CA GLN A 71 41.69 -42.60 -85.36
C GLN A 71 40.71 -42.24 -84.23
N THR A 72 39.71 -43.10 -83.96
CA THR A 72 38.88 -42.96 -82.76
C THR A 72 39.69 -43.17 -81.49
N MET A 73 40.59 -44.16 -81.45
CA MET A 73 41.47 -44.39 -80.29
C MET A 73 42.46 -43.24 -80.08
N GLN A 74 42.99 -42.62 -81.15
CA GLN A 74 43.79 -41.40 -81.03
C GLN A 74 42.99 -40.23 -80.48
N ASN A 75 41.76 -39.98 -80.96
CA ASN A 75 40.93 -38.89 -80.47
C ASN A 75 40.56 -39.06 -78.98
N LEU A 76 40.26 -40.30 -78.56
CA LEU A 76 40.05 -40.63 -77.15
C LEU A 76 41.32 -40.43 -76.31
N ASN A 77 42.49 -40.80 -76.83
CA ASN A 77 43.76 -40.62 -76.15
C ASN A 77 44.15 -39.13 -76.04
N ASP A 78 43.95 -38.34 -77.10
CA ASP A 78 44.14 -36.88 -77.09
C ASP A 78 43.18 -36.20 -76.10
N ARG A 79 41.94 -36.69 -76.03
CA ARG A 79 40.96 -36.21 -75.05
C ARG A 79 41.37 -36.59 -73.62
N LEU A 80 41.87 -37.81 -73.40
CA LEU A 80 42.37 -38.25 -72.10
C LEU A 80 43.63 -37.47 -71.69
N ALA A 81 44.53 -37.18 -72.63
CA ALA A 81 45.67 -36.29 -72.41
C ALA A 81 45.22 -34.88 -72.02
N SER A 82 44.20 -34.32 -72.70
CA SER A 82 43.63 -33.02 -72.33
C SER A 82 42.95 -33.03 -70.95
N TYR A 83 42.31 -34.14 -70.56
CA TYR A 83 41.75 -34.30 -69.22
C TYR A 83 42.84 -34.42 -68.16
N LEU A 84 43.91 -35.19 -68.41
CA LEU A 84 45.05 -35.30 -67.50
C LEU A 84 45.76 -33.95 -67.33
N GLU A 85 45.93 -33.18 -68.40
CA GLU A 85 46.50 -31.85 -68.33
C GLU A 85 45.61 -30.89 -67.53
N LYS A 86 44.28 -30.98 -67.70
CA LYS A 86 43.32 -30.20 -66.92
C LYS A 86 43.28 -30.60 -65.45
N VAL A 87 43.41 -31.89 -65.13
CA VAL A 87 43.52 -32.37 -63.75
C VAL A 87 44.80 -31.85 -63.11
N ARG A 88 45.95 -31.91 -63.79
CA ARG A 88 47.20 -31.31 -63.29
C ARG A 88 47.10 -29.81 -63.06
N ALA A 89 46.48 -29.07 -63.98
CA ALA A 89 46.26 -27.64 -63.82
C ALA A 89 45.36 -27.32 -62.61
N LEU A 90 44.30 -28.12 -62.40
CA LEU A 90 43.42 -27.99 -61.24
C LEU A 90 44.13 -28.35 -59.94
N GLU A 91 44.91 -29.43 -59.91
CA GLU A 91 45.74 -29.81 -58.75
C GLU A 91 46.72 -28.69 -58.39
N ALA A 92 47.41 -28.10 -59.39
CA ALA A 92 48.31 -26.97 -59.17
C ALA A 92 47.58 -25.76 -58.57
N SER A 93 46.42 -25.39 -59.13
CA SER A 93 45.62 -24.29 -58.60
C SER A 93 45.09 -24.56 -57.18
N ASN A 94 44.78 -25.82 -56.85
CA ASN A 94 44.30 -26.20 -55.54
C ASN A 94 45.43 -26.11 -54.50
N THR A 95 46.63 -26.57 -54.84
CA THR A 95 47.81 -26.41 -53.97
C THR A 95 48.14 -24.94 -53.71
N GLU A 96 47.99 -24.07 -54.71
CA GLU A 96 48.20 -22.62 -54.54
C GLU A 96 47.16 -22.01 -53.59
N LEU A 97 45.89 -22.41 -53.71
CA LEU A 97 44.82 -21.95 -52.81
C LEU A 97 45.03 -22.44 -51.37
N GLU A 98 45.46 -23.69 -51.17
CA GLU A 98 45.78 -24.22 -49.85
C GLU A 98 46.92 -23.43 -49.16
N VAL A 99 47.95 -23.04 -49.93
CA VAL A 99 49.04 -22.20 -49.42
C VAL A 99 48.52 -20.82 -49.02
N LYS A 100 47.69 -20.18 -49.85
CA LYS A 100 47.08 -18.86 -49.53
C LYS A 100 46.18 -18.90 -48.30
N ILE A 101 45.41 -19.98 -48.12
CA ILE A 101 44.59 -20.20 -46.92
C ILE A 101 45.47 -20.33 -45.69
N ARG A 102 46.57 -21.11 -45.78
CA ARG A 102 47.51 -21.28 -44.68
C ARG A 102 48.19 -19.98 -44.29
N GLU A 103 48.66 -19.20 -45.27
CA GLU A 103 49.24 -17.87 -45.03
C GLU A 103 48.22 -16.89 -44.44
N TRP A 104 46.95 -16.97 -44.85
CA TRP A 104 45.89 -16.13 -44.29
C TRP A 104 45.62 -16.48 -42.82
N TYR A 105 45.55 -17.77 -42.48
CA TYR A 105 45.44 -18.20 -41.09
C TYR A 105 46.66 -17.81 -40.27
N GLU A 106 47.87 -17.93 -40.80
CA GLU A 106 49.09 -17.54 -40.10
C GLU A 106 49.17 -16.02 -39.88
N LYS A 107 48.74 -15.21 -40.85
CA LYS A 107 48.62 -13.76 -40.69
C LYS A 107 47.50 -13.38 -39.72
N GLN A 108 46.37 -14.06 -39.71
CA GLN A 108 45.28 -13.80 -38.75
C GLN A 108 45.65 -14.25 -37.34
N VAL A 109 46.33 -15.39 -37.19
CA VAL A 109 46.76 -15.88 -35.88
C VAL A 109 47.95 -15.07 -35.36
N GLY A 110 48.92 -14.74 -36.23
CA GLY A 110 50.10 -13.96 -35.90
C GLY A 110 49.88 -12.45 -35.74
N ALA A 111 48.89 -11.86 -36.43
CA ALA A 111 48.60 -10.42 -36.36
C ALA A 111 47.23 -10.06 -35.75
N GLY A 112 46.36 -11.03 -35.46
CA GLY A 112 44.97 -10.75 -35.03
C GLY A 112 44.42 -11.64 -33.91
N ALA A 113 45.04 -12.78 -33.59
CA ALA A 113 44.54 -13.67 -32.54
C ALA A 113 45.33 -13.61 -31.21
N GLY A 114 46.48 -12.92 -31.20
CA GLY A 114 47.39 -12.86 -30.04
C GLY A 114 47.66 -11.47 -29.46
N ALA A 115 47.12 -10.40 -30.05
CA ALA A 115 47.33 -9.03 -29.57
C ALA A 115 45.99 -8.36 -29.25
N ALA A 116 45.72 -8.22 -27.96
CA ALA A 116 44.53 -7.59 -27.35
C ALA A 116 43.24 -8.41 -27.39
N SER A 117 43.19 -9.48 -26.57
CA SER A 117 42.12 -9.46 -25.56
C SER A 117 42.22 -8.08 -24.91
N LYS A 118 41.36 -7.13 -25.29
CA LYS A 118 41.33 -5.80 -24.67
C LYS A 118 41.29 -6.05 -23.17
N ASP A 119 42.35 -5.68 -22.45
CA ASP A 119 42.46 -6.00 -21.02
C ASP A 119 41.39 -5.21 -20.25
N TYR A 120 40.18 -5.78 -20.16
CA TYR A 120 39.05 -5.19 -19.45
C TYR A 120 39.22 -5.24 -17.93
N SER A 121 40.34 -5.80 -17.45
CA SER A 121 40.70 -5.92 -16.04
C SER A 121 40.53 -4.62 -15.26
N LYS A 122 40.97 -3.49 -15.84
CA LYS A 122 40.86 -2.15 -15.23
C LYS A 122 39.41 -1.71 -15.00
N TYR A 123 38.47 -2.16 -15.82
CA TYR A 123 37.06 -1.83 -15.64
C TYR A 123 36.43 -2.66 -14.52
N TYR A 124 36.91 -3.88 -14.24
CA TYR A 124 36.39 -4.68 -13.14
C TYR A 124 36.64 -4.04 -11.78
N ASP A 125 37.82 -3.45 -11.56
CA ASP A 125 38.12 -2.72 -10.32
C ASP A 125 37.21 -1.52 -10.13
N ILE A 126 36.97 -0.74 -11.20
CA ILE A 126 36.05 0.41 -11.17
C ILE A 126 34.60 -0.05 -10.94
N ILE A 127 34.17 -1.12 -11.60
CA ILE A 127 32.82 -1.71 -11.42
C ILE A 127 32.64 -2.20 -9.99
N ASN A 128 33.65 -2.84 -9.40
CA ASN A 128 33.61 -3.33 -8.03
C ASN A 128 33.60 -2.18 -7.01
N ASP A 129 34.36 -1.11 -7.24
CA ASP A 129 34.30 0.11 -6.43
C ASP A 129 32.92 0.78 -6.52
N LEU A 130 32.35 0.91 -7.72
CA LEU A 130 31.00 1.45 -7.92
C LEU A 130 29.94 0.60 -7.24
N ARG A 131 30.02 -0.73 -7.36
CA ARG A 131 29.12 -1.65 -6.65
C ARG A 131 29.24 -1.49 -5.14
N SER A 132 30.46 -1.36 -4.61
CA SER A 132 30.69 -1.15 -3.18
C SER A 132 30.09 0.17 -2.71
N LYS A 133 30.23 1.25 -3.50
CA LYS A 133 29.60 2.55 -3.22
C LYS A 133 28.08 2.48 -3.24
N ILE A 134 27.48 1.78 -4.20
CA ILE A 134 26.02 1.58 -4.27
C ILE A 134 25.54 0.81 -3.03
N LEU A 135 26.24 -0.25 -2.63
CA LEU A 135 25.88 -1.01 -1.43
C LEU A 135 26.00 -0.17 -0.17
N ALA A 136 27.09 0.59 -0.01
CA ALA A 136 27.27 1.50 1.12
C ALA A 136 26.14 2.56 1.16
N ALA A 137 25.83 3.19 0.03
CA ALA A 137 24.74 4.15 -0.07
C ALA A 137 23.37 3.53 0.22
N THR A 138 23.14 2.28 -0.16
CA THR A 138 21.89 1.54 0.13
C THR A 138 21.76 1.26 1.62
N ILE A 139 22.85 0.85 2.28
CA ILE A 139 22.88 0.65 3.74
C ILE A 139 22.64 1.98 4.45
N ASP A 140 23.32 3.05 4.06
CA ASP A 140 23.13 4.37 4.65
C ASP A 140 21.70 4.90 4.43
N ASN A 141 21.12 4.71 3.24
CA ASN A 141 19.73 5.05 2.98
C ASN A 141 18.79 4.28 3.92
N SER A 142 18.97 2.96 4.06
CA SER A 142 18.15 2.15 4.97
C SER A 142 18.29 2.61 6.43
N ARG A 143 19.49 3.00 6.85
CA ARG A 143 19.74 3.55 8.20
C ARG A 143 19.00 4.86 8.42
N VAL A 144 19.03 5.77 7.44
CA VAL A 144 18.31 7.05 7.50
C VAL A 144 16.81 6.82 7.54
N VAL A 145 16.27 5.90 6.73
CA VAL A 145 14.84 5.54 6.75
C VAL A 145 14.42 5.06 8.14
N LEU A 146 15.20 4.16 8.76
CA LEU A 146 14.92 3.69 10.12
C LEU A 146 14.96 4.82 11.16
N GLN A 147 15.89 5.76 11.03
CA GLN A 147 15.95 6.94 11.90
C GLN A 147 14.74 7.86 11.73
N VAL A 148 14.27 8.05 10.48
CA VAL A 148 13.06 8.82 10.19
C VAL A 148 11.83 8.14 10.80
N ASP A 149 11.70 6.82 10.65
CA ASP A 149 10.58 6.07 11.21
C ASP A 149 10.60 6.11 12.74
N ASN A 150 11.78 5.97 13.36
CA ASN A 150 11.93 6.10 14.80
C ASN A 150 11.56 7.51 15.30
N ALA A 151 12.02 8.57 14.60
CA ALA A 151 11.67 9.94 14.93
C ALA A 151 10.17 10.22 14.77
N ARG A 152 9.52 9.65 13.76
CA ARG A 152 8.07 9.74 13.56
C ARG A 152 7.30 9.06 14.69
N LEU A 153 7.67 7.82 15.05
CA LEU A 153 7.04 7.10 16.16
C LEU A 153 7.21 7.84 17.49
N ALA A 154 8.38 8.43 17.74
CA ALA A 154 8.60 9.26 18.93
C ALA A 154 7.75 10.55 18.91
N ALA A 155 7.62 11.20 17.76
CA ALA A 155 6.77 12.38 17.60
C ALA A 155 5.28 12.04 17.85
N ASP A 156 4.81 10.90 17.33
CA ASP A 156 3.44 10.43 17.55
C ASP A 156 3.19 10.07 19.02
N ASP A 157 4.14 9.44 19.71
CA ASP A 157 4.06 9.17 21.15
C ASP A 157 3.96 10.46 21.97
N PHE A 158 4.77 11.49 21.64
CA PHE A 158 4.65 12.80 22.28
C PHE A 158 3.35 13.51 21.96
N ARG A 159 2.83 13.38 20.73
CA ARG A 159 1.53 13.94 20.35
C ARG A 159 0.41 13.34 21.18
N LEU A 160 0.36 12.01 21.31
CA LEU A 160 -0.63 11.31 22.12
C LEU A 160 -0.54 11.69 23.61
N LYS A 161 0.69 11.78 24.14
CA LYS A 161 0.91 12.24 25.53
C LYS A 161 0.43 13.67 25.75
N TYR A 162 0.69 14.56 24.79
CA TYR A 162 0.21 15.94 24.84
C TYR A 162 -1.32 16.02 24.79
N GLU A 163 -1.96 15.26 23.90
CA GLU A 163 -3.43 15.23 23.80
C GLU A 163 -4.08 14.71 25.08
N ASN A 164 -3.51 13.67 25.70
CA ASN A 164 -3.99 13.15 26.98
C ASN A 164 -3.80 14.17 28.11
N GLU A 165 -2.63 14.78 28.23
CA GLU A 165 -2.37 15.81 29.25
C GLU A 165 -3.27 17.03 29.06
N LEU A 166 -3.52 17.45 27.81
CA LEU A 166 -4.44 18.54 27.49
C LEU A 166 -5.87 18.21 27.94
N ALA A 167 -6.34 16.98 27.67
CA ALA A 167 -7.66 16.53 28.10
C ALA A 167 -7.79 16.51 29.64
N LEU A 168 -6.77 15.98 30.34
CA LEU A 168 -6.72 16.00 31.80
C LEU A 168 -6.73 17.42 32.35
N ARG A 169 -5.92 18.31 31.76
CA ARG A 169 -5.88 19.73 32.14
C ARG A 169 -7.23 20.40 31.96
N GLN A 170 -7.92 20.17 30.83
CA GLN A 170 -9.26 20.70 30.60
C GLN A 170 -10.29 20.18 31.61
N SER A 171 -10.22 18.90 31.97
CA SER A 171 -11.06 18.33 33.03
C SER A 171 -10.83 19.02 34.38
N VAL A 172 -9.57 19.16 34.78
CA VAL A 172 -9.20 19.83 36.04
C VAL A 172 -9.62 21.30 36.01
N GLU A 173 -9.48 21.98 34.88
CA GLU A 173 -9.92 23.37 34.71
C GLU A 173 -11.44 23.51 34.82
N ALA A 174 -12.21 22.55 34.27
CA ALA A 174 -13.66 22.48 34.47
C ALA A 174 -14.02 22.25 35.95
N ASP A 175 -13.32 21.35 36.65
CA ASP A 175 -13.54 21.08 38.08
C ASP A 175 -13.24 22.32 38.93
N ILE A 176 -12.13 23.03 38.67
CA ILE A 176 -11.78 24.29 39.36
C ILE A 176 -12.88 25.34 39.14
N ASN A 177 -13.37 25.48 37.91
CA ASN A 177 -14.46 26.41 37.61
C ASN A 177 -15.76 26.00 38.31
N GLY A 178 -16.06 24.70 38.42
CA GLY A 178 -17.16 24.17 39.22
C GLY A 178 -17.02 24.51 40.71
N LEU A 179 -15.84 24.25 41.29
CA LEU A 179 -15.56 24.56 42.70
C LEU A 179 -15.64 26.06 43.00
N ARG A 180 -15.24 26.93 42.06
CA ARG A 180 -15.42 28.38 42.19
C ARG A 180 -16.89 28.77 42.27
N LYS A 181 -17.76 28.18 41.45
CA LYS A 181 -19.21 28.42 41.54
C LYS A 181 -19.78 27.97 42.88
N VAL A 182 -19.39 26.79 43.37
CA VAL A 182 -19.82 26.29 44.68
C VAL A 182 -19.34 27.22 45.80
N LEU A 183 -18.12 27.76 45.71
CA LEU A 183 -17.62 28.75 46.66
C LEU A 183 -18.46 30.04 46.64
N ASP A 184 -18.81 30.54 45.45
CA ASP A 184 -19.64 31.74 45.31
C ASP A 184 -21.05 31.49 45.90
N GLU A 185 -21.66 30.34 45.63
CA GLU A 185 -22.95 29.92 46.20
C GLU A 185 -22.90 29.82 47.73
N LEU A 186 -21.86 29.18 48.28
CA LEU A 186 -21.66 29.10 49.73
C LEU A 186 -21.42 30.47 50.36
N THR A 187 -20.74 31.37 49.65
CA THR A 187 -20.50 32.74 50.12
C THR A 187 -21.82 33.51 50.19
N LEU A 188 -22.69 33.39 49.18
CA LEU A 188 -24.02 33.99 49.20
C LEU A 188 -24.88 33.41 50.33
N ALA A 189 -24.91 32.09 50.50
CA ALA A 189 -25.65 31.44 51.58
C ALA A 189 -25.14 31.89 52.96
N ARG A 190 -23.82 32.06 53.12
CA ARG A 190 -23.22 32.61 54.35
C ARG A 190 -23.69 34.03 54.61
N THR A 191 -23.69 34.91 53.61
CA THR A 191 -24.15 36.29 53.78
C THR A 191 -25.65 36.35 54.10
N ASP A 192 -26.46 35.49 53.50
CA ASP A 192 -27.90 35.41 53.80
C ASP A 192 -28.16 34.98 55.25
N LEU A 193 -27.40 34.00 55.74
CA LEU A 193 -27.46 33.57 57.13
C LEU A 193 -26.95 34.64 58.10
N GLU A 194 -25.90 35.39 57.74
CA GLU A 194 -25.41 36.53 58.53
C GLU A 194 -26.48 37.62 58.65
N ILE A 195 -27.18 37.95 57.56
CA ILE A 195 -28.30 38.91 57.57
C ILE A 195 -29.45 38.40 58.46
N GLN A 196 -29.80 37.11 58.39
CA GLN A 196 -30.82 36.52 59.25
C GLN A 196 -30.42 36.60 60.73
N ILE A 197 -29.17 36.27 61.07
CA ILE A 197 -28.66 36.39 62.43
C ILE A 197 -28.75 37.83 62.93
N GLU A 198 -28.31 38.80 62.12
CA GLU A 198 -28.36 40.22 62.49
C GLU A 198 -29.81 40.66 62.76
N SER A 199 -30.74 40.32 61.85
CA SER A 199 -32.16 40.65 61.98
C SER A 199 -32.80 40.06 63.25
N LEU A 200 -32.48 38.80 63.59
CA LEU A 200 -32.95 38.17 64.82
C LEU A 200 -32.32 38.80 66.06
N SER A 201 -31.08 39.26 65.95
CA SER A 201 -30.38 39.94 67.05
C SER A 201 -30.98 41.33 67.31
N GLU A 202 -31.33 42.06 66.25
CA GLU A 202 -32.07 43.32 66.30
C GLU A 202 -33.47 43.12 66.91
N GLU A 203 -34.20 42.08 66.48
CA GLU A 203 -35.51 41.74 67.04
C GLU A 203 -35.41 41.42 68.54
N LEU A 204 -34.41 40.62 68.95
CA LEU A 204 -34.15 40.34 70.37
C LEU A 204 -33.80 41.60 71.17
N ALA A 205 -33.00 42.50 70.61
CA ALA A 205 -32.66 43.76 71.25
C ALA A 205 -33.90 44.66 71.40
N TYR A 206 -34.75 44.71 70.38
CA TYR A 206 -36.01 45.44 70.39
C TYR A 206 -36.96 44.89 71.47
N LEU A 207 -37.17 43.58 71.52
CA LEU A 207 -37.97 42.89 72.54
C LEU A 207 -37.46 43.16 73.96
N LYS A 208 -36.13 43.09 74.17
CA LYS A 208 -35.52 43.40 75.48
C LYS A 208 -35.73 44.84 75.88
N LYS A 209 -35.55 45.79 74.96
CA LYS A 209 -35.78 47.22 75.21
C LYS A 209 -37.25 47.48 75.55
N ASN A 210 -38.17 46.91 74.78
CA ASN A 210 -39.60 47.04 75.04
C ASN A 210 -39.96 46.47 76.43
N HIS A 211 -39.44 45.29 76.78
CA HIS A 211 -39.64 44.72 78.10
C HIS A 211 -39.05 45.58 79.23
N GLU A 212 -37.88 46.19 79.02
CA GLU A 212 -37.28 47.12 79.98
C GLU A 212 -38.12 48.39 80.15
N GLU A 213 -38.65 48.95 79.06
CA GLU A 213 -39.57 50.09 79.08
C GLU A 213 -40.90 49.73 79.77
N GLU A 214 -41.49 48.57 79.49
CA GLU A 214 -42.68 48.06 80.17
C GLU A 214 -42.42 47.82 81.66
N LEU A 215 -41.27 47.27 82.04
CA LEU A 215 -40.89 47.10 83.45
C LEU A 215 -40.65 48.45 84.15
N LYS A 216 -40.06 49.43 83.46
CA LYS A 216 -39.91 50.81 83.96
C LYS A 216 -41.27 51.49 84.11
N SER A 217 -42.18 51.30 83.17
CA SER A 217 -43.56 51.77 83.22
C SER A 217 -44.33 51.10 84.36
N ALA A 218 -44.21 49.78 84.52
CA ALA A 218 -44.83 49.02 85.61
C ALA A 218 -44.22 49.36 86.99
N LYS A 219 -42.92 49.65 87.08
CA LYS A 219 -42.28 50.20 88.30
C LYS A 219 -42.66 51.66 88.55
N GLY A 220 -42.87 52.45 87.50
CA GLY A 220 -43.42 53.81 87.56
C GLY A 220 -44.93 53.83 87.86
N GLY A 221 -45.61 52.67 87.73
CA GLY A 221 -47.05 52.51 87.91
C GLY A 221 -47.53 52.32 89.36
N THR A 222 -46.64 52.32 90.36
CA THR A 222 -47.03 52.19 91.78
C THR A 222 -46.97 53.51 92.56
N ALA A 223 -46.72 54.65 91.92
CA ALA A 223 -46.84 55.95 92.60
C ALA A 223 -47.18 57.07 91.62
N GLY A 224 -48.48 57.23 91.37
CA GLY A 224 -49.02 58.34 90.60
C GLY A 224 -50.47 58.62 91.02
N GLN A 225 -50.65 59.15 92.23
CA GLN A 225 -51.88 59.85 92.60
C GLN A 225 -52.02 61.02 91.63
N VAL A 226 -52.92 60.89 90.65
CA VAL A 226 -53.27 61.93 89.69
C VAL A 226 -54.02 63.02 90.45
N ASN A 227 -53.29 64.02 90.93
CA ASN A 227 -53.86 65.29 91.37
C ASN A 227 -54.26 66.09 90.12
N VAL A 228 -55.56 66.33 90.00
CA VAL A 228 -56.17 67.12 88.93
C VAL A 228 -56.11 68.59 89.35
N GLU A 229 -55.13 69.32 88.83
CA GLU A 229 -55.15 70.79 88.84
C GLU A 229 -55.50 71.28 87.44
N MET A 230 -56.73 71.79 87.38
CA MET A 230 -57.36 72.44 86.25
C MET A 230 -56.69 73.79 86.01
N ASP A 231 -55.73 73.84 85.08
CA ASP A 231 -55.33 75.08 84.44
C ASP A 231 -56.06 75.20 83.09
N ALA A 232 -56.95 76.18 83.01
CA ALA A 232 -57.81 76.42 81.86
C ALA A 232 -56.97 77.04 80.73
N ALA A 233 -56.27 76.18 80.00
CA ALA A 233 -55.70 76.54 78.71
C ALA A 233 -56.82 76.98 77.75
N PRO A 234 -56.59 78.05 76.98
CA PRO A 234 -57.63 78.79 76.28
C PRO A 234 -58.36 77.88 75.28
N GLY A 235 -59.68 78.02 75.21
CA GLY A 235 -60.59 77.14 74.47
C GLY A 235 -59.98 76.57 73.20
N VAL A 236 -59.62 75.28 73.26
CA VAL A 236 -59.13 74.54 72.09
C VAL A 236 -60.27 74.56 71.08
N ASP A 237 -60.02 75.21 69.95
CA ASP A 237 -60.94 75.24 68.82
C ASP A 237 -61.17 73.79 68.35
N LEU A 238 -62.27 73.20 68.85
CA LEU A 238 -62.66 71.82 68.56
C LEU A 238 -62.77 71.59 67.06
N THR A 239 -63.14 72.63 66.31
CA THR A 239 -63.19 72.61 64.84
C THR A 239 -61.81 72.40 64.25
N LYS A 240 -60.79 73.08 64.77
CA LYS A 240 -59.40 72.91 64.34
C LYS A 240 -58.88 71.52 64.68
N LEU A 241 -59.12 71.02 65.89
CA LEU A 241 -58.70 69.68 66.30
C LEU A 241 -59.39 68.56 65.47
N LEU A 242 -60.68 68.71 65.18
CA LEU A 242 -61.41 67.75 64.34
C LEU A 242 -60.90 67.76 62.88
N ASN A 243 -60.55 68.94 62.36
CA ASN A 243 -59.95 69.09 61.04
C ASN A 243 -58.53 68.53 61.00
N ASP A 244 -57.72 68.74 62.03
CA ASP A 244 -56.37 68.18 62.15
C ASP A 244 -56.43 66.65 62.22
N MET A 245 -57.32 66.07 63.04
CA MET A 245 -57.56 64.62 63.06
C MET A 245 -58.01 64.09 61.69
N ARG A 246 -58.89 64.82 60.99
CA ARG A 246 -59.35 64.42 59.65
C ARG A 246 -58.20 64.46 58.64
N ALA A 247 -57.35 65.48 58.70
CA ALA A 247 -56.16 65.60 57.86
C ALA A 247 -55.16 64.47 58.15
N ASP A 248 -54.96 64.09 59.41
CA ASP A 248 -54.11 62.97 59.80
C ASP A 248 -54.65 61.62 59.29
N TYR A 249 -55.97 61.39 59.39
CA TYR A 249 -56.59 60.19 58.84
C TYR A 249 -56.54 60.14 57.32
N GLU A 250 -56.74 61.28 56.65
CA GLU A 250 -56.65 61.37 55.19
C GLU A 250 -55.21 61.15 54.70
N ALA A 251 -54.22 61.72 55.40
CA ALA A 251 -52.81 61.46 55.15
C ALA A 251 -52.43 59.99 55.38
N LEU A 252 -52.96 59.37 56.45
CA LEU A 252 -52.71 57.95 56.74
C LEU A 252 -53.38 57.03 55.70
N ALA A 253 -54.60 57.33 55.28
CA ALA A 253 -55.30 56.59 54.24
C ALA A 253 -54.59 56.71 52.88
N GLU A 254 -54.13 57.91 52.54
CA GLU A 254 -53.37 58.17 51.31
C GLU A 254 -52.00 57.50 51.34
N LYS A 255 -51.32 57.48 52.50
CA LYS A 255 -50.08 56.73 52.70
C LYS A 255 -50.31 55.23 52.54
N ASN A 256 -51.34 54.67 53.18
CA ASN A 256 -51.68 53.26 53.08
C ASN A 256 -52.02 52.86 51.64
N ARG A 257 -52.78 53.71 50.91
CA ARG A 257 -53.05 53.50 49.48
C ARG A 257 -51.77 53.46 48.65
N LYS A 258 -50.85 54.41 48.86
CA LYS A 258 -49.56 54.44 48.17
C LYS A 258 -48.67 53.26 48.51
N ASP A 259 -48.62 52.85 49.78
CA ASP A 259 -47.83 51.70 50.23
C ASP A 259 -48.38 50.40 49.63
N ALA A 260 -49.72 50.24 49.56
CA ALA A 260 -50.36 49.10 48.90
C ALA A 260 -50.12 49.07 47.38
N GLU A 261 -50.20 50.23 46.70
CA GLU A 261 -49.87 50.36 45.28
C GLU A 261 -48.39 50.06 45.01
N ALA A 262 -47.48 50.57 45.84
CA ALA A 262 -46.05 50.29 45.74
C ALA A 262 -45.75 48.80 45.94
N TRP A 263 -46.37 48.17 46.94
CA TRP A 263 -46.25 46.73 47.20
C TRP A 263 -46.77 45.89 46.03
N PHE A 264 -47.94 46.23 45.49
CA PHE A 264 -48.50 45.53 44.33
C PHE A 264 -47.61 45.69 43.10
N ASN A 265 -47.12 46.91 42.83
CA ASN A 265 -46.21 47.18 41.73
C ASN A 265 -44.88 46.44 41.88
N GLN A 266 -44.33 46.37 43.10
CA GLN A 266 -43.14 45.60 43.39
C GLN A 266 -43.36 44.12 43.08
N LYS A 267 -44.43 43.51 43.61
CA LYS A 267 -44.74 42.08 43.37
C LYS A 267 -45.05 41.79 41.90
N SER A 268 -45.75 42.69 41.22
CA SER A 268 -46.01 42.56 39.77
C SER A 268 -44.71 42.66 38.96
N ASN A 269 -43.79 43.55 39.34
CA ASN A 269 -42.50 43.68 38.66
C ASN A 269 -41.57 42.48 38.92
N GLU A 270 -41.55 41.94 40.15
CA GLU A 270 -40.84 40.69 40.48
C GLU A 270 -41.37 39.54 39.63
N LEU A 271 -42.69 39.35 39.60
CA LEU A 271 -43.31 38.31 38.78
C LEU A 271 -43.03 38.49 37.28
N LYS A 272 -43.07 39.72 36.76
CA LYS A 272 -42.71 40.01 35.36
C LYS A 272 -41.26 39.65 35.06
N LYS A 273 -40.33 39.94 35.98
CA LYS A 273 -38.92 39.57 35.85
C LYS A 273 -38.72 38.06 35.83
N GLU A 274 -39.39 37.34 36.72
CA GLU A 274 -39.35 35.87 36.74
C GLU A 274 -39.94 35.27 35.46
N ILE A 275 -41.06 35.81 34.98
CA ILE A 275 -41.66 35.38 33.70
C ILE A 275 -40.71 35.66 32.54
N SER A 276 -40.09 36.85 32.47
CA SER A 276 -39.15 37.16 31.39
C SER A 276 -37.91 36.25 31.44
N ALA A 277 -37.37 35.99 32.63
CA ALA A 277 -36.24 35.08 32.80
C ALA A 277 -36.60 33.64 32.40
N GLY A 278 -37.79 33.17 32.79
CA GLY A 278 -38.30 31.86 32.39
C GLY A 278 -38.53 31.75 30.88
N VAL A 279 -39.04 32.79 30.23
CA VAL A 279 -39.18 32.83 28.76
C VAL A 279 -37.82 32.79 28.08
N GLU A 280 -36.84 33.57 28.54
CA GLU A 280 -35.47 33.54 28.01
C GLU A 280 -34.84 32.15 28.16
N GLN A 281 -34.95 31.53 29.34
CA GLN A 281 -34.42 30.18 29.59
C GLN A 281 -35.09 29.11 28.71
N VAL A 282 -36.40 29.23 28.46
CA VAL A 282 -37.10 28.33 27.53
C VAL A 282 -36.64 28.55 26.10
N GLN A 283 -36.38 29.79 25.68
CA GLN A 283 -35.86 30.07 24.34
C GLN A 283 -34.44 29.56 24.15
N THR A 284 -33.55 29.76 25.13
CA THR A 284 -32.17 29.24 25.06
C THR A 284 -32.16 27.72 24.99
N SER A 285 -32.94 27.06 25.86
CA SER A 285 -33.09 25.59 25.84
C SER A 285 -33.63 25.11 24.50
N LYS A 286 -34.58 25.83 23.90
CA LYS A 286 -35.13 25.50 22.57
C LYS A 286 -34.09 25.65 21.47
N THR A 287 -33.26 26.69 21.50
CA THR A 287 -32.17 26.86 20.52
C THR A 287 -31.11 25.77 20.67
N GLU A 288 -30.71 25.44 21.90
CA GLU A 288 -29.77 24.36 22.18
C GLU A 288 -30.27 23.00 21.67
N ILE A 289 -31.55 22.66 21.92
CA ILE A 289 -32.17 21.44 21.38
C ILE A 289 -32.17 21.46 19.86
N SER A 290 -32.45 22.61 19.23
CA SER A 290 -32.43 22.73 17.77
C SER A 290 -31.03 22.52 17.20
N ASP A 291 -30.01 23.05 17.85
CA ASP A 291 -28.62 22.94 17.41
C ASP A 291 -28.09 21.52 17.62
N LEU A 292 -28.40 20.89 18.76
CA LEU A 292 -28.10 19.47 19.00
C LEU A 292 -28.79 18.55 17.99
N ARG A 293 -30.02 18.87 17.55
CA ARG A 293 -30.68 18.12 16.48
C ARG A 293 -29.97 18.29 15.14
N ARG A 294 -29.49 19.49 14.80
CA ARG A 294 -28.72 19.74 13.58
C ARG A 294 -27.39 19.02 13.60
N THR A 295 -26.68 19.03 14.72
CA THR A 295 -25.40 18.31 14.85
C THR A 295 -25.63 16.80 14.75
N LEU A 296 -26.65 16.25 15.42
CA LEU A 296 -27.00 14.83 15.31
C LEU A 296 -27.28 14.46 13.85
N GLN A 297 -28.11 15.21 13.14
CA GLN A 297 -28.38 14.97 11.72
C GLN A 297 -27.11 15.05 10.86
N SER A 298 -26.23 16.01 11.12
CA SER A 298 -24.95 16.12 10.42
C SER A 298 -24.04 14.93 10.67
N LEU A 299 -23.94 14.47 11.93
CA LEU A 299 -23.15 13.29 12.28
C LEU A 299 -23.75 12.01 11.68
N GLU A 300 -25.08 11.89 11.63
CA GLU A 300 -25.74 10.75 10.98
C GLU A 300 -25.44 10.71 9.48
N ILE A 301 -25.49 11.86 8.79
CA ILE A 301 -25.14 11.93 7.36
C ILE A 301 -23.66 11.56 7.15
N GLU A 302 -22.76 12.02 8.02
CA GLU A 302 -21.35 11.65 7.96
C GLU A 302 -21.16 10.15 8.23
N LEU A 303 -21.88 9.57 9.18
CA LEU A 303 -21.85 8.12 9.42
C LEU A 303 -22.31 7.35 8.17
N GLN A 304 -23.40 7.76 7.54
CA GLN A 304 -23.89 7.12 6.32
C GLN A 304 -22.92 7.29 5.14
N SER A 305 -22.25 8.44 5.01
CA SER A 305 -21.25 8.67 3.96
C SER A 305 -20.02 7.78 4.17
N GLN A 306 -19.54 7.65 5.40
CA GLN A 306 -18.41 6.78 5.76
C GLN A 306 -18.75 5.30 5.55
N LEU A 307 -19.97 4.87 5.89
CA LEU A 307 -20.43 3.51 5.60
C LEU A 307 -20.50 3.23 4.09
N ALA A 308 -20.98 4.19 3.29
CA ALA A 308 -20.98 4.07 1.83
C ALA A 308 -19.56 4.01 1.26
N MET A 309 -18.65 4.84 1.77
CA MET A 309 -17.23 4.83 1.38
C MET A 309 -16.58 3.49 1.73
N LYS A 310 -16.76 2.99 2.95
CA LYS A 310 -16.28 1.68 3.38
C LYS A 310 -16.78 0.58 2.44
N LYS A 311 -18.08 0.55 2.15
CA LYS A 311 -18.66 -0.45 1.24
C LYS A 311 -18.03 -0.40 -0.15
N SER A 312 -17.83 0.81 -0.70
CA SER A 312 -17.18 0.97 -2.00
C SER A 312 -15.73 0.47 -2.00
N LEU A 313 -14.99 0.71 -0.91
CA LEU A 313 -13.62 0.22 -0.77
C LEU A 313 -13.58 -1.31 -0.66
N GLU A 314 -14.47 -1.90 0.13
CA GLU A 314 -14.60 -3.36 0.24
C GLU A 314 -14.95 -4.01 -1.12
N GLU A 315 -15.83 -3.39 -1.91
CA GLU A 315 -16.18 -3.84 -3.25
C GLU A 315 -15.00 -3.75 -4.21
N THR A 316 -14.26 -2.63 -4.20
CA THR A 316 -13.04 -2.51 -5.02
C THR A 316 -11.95 -3.50 -4.60
N LEU A 317 -11.80 -3.76 -3.31
CA LEU A 317 -10.86 -4.77 -2.81
C LEU A 317 -11.26 -6.15 -3.34
N ALA A 318 -12.51 -6.55 -3.17
CA ALA A 318 -13.02 -7.83 -3.68
C ALA A 318 -12.88 -7.97 -5.21
N GLU A 319 -13.13 -6.89 -5.97
CA GLU A 319 -12.94 -6.87 -7.42
C GLU A 319 -11.46 -7.08 -7.78
N THR A 320 -10.54 -6.38 -7.10
CA THR A 320 -9.11 -6.52 -7.34
C THR A 320 -8.60 -7.92 -6.99
N GLU A 321 -9.02 -8.47 -5.85
CA GLU A 321 -8.69 -9.84 -5.44
C GLU A 321 -9.21 -10.86 -6.46
N CYS A 322 -10.46 -10.72 -6.92
CA CYS A 322 -11.03 -11.57 -7.96
C CYS A 322 -10.23 -11.49 -9.26
N ARG A 323 -9.86 -10.26 -9.69
CA ARG A 323 -9.05 -10.03 -10.89
C ARG A 323 -7.67 -10.68 -10.78
N TYR A 324 -6.98 -10.52 -9.65
CA TYR A 324 -5.68 -11.16 -9.43
C TYR A 324 -5.79 -12.68 -9.31
N GLY A 325 -6.85 -13.19 -8.68
CA GLY A 325 -7.17 -14.62 -8.64
C GLY A 325 -7.36 -15.21 -10.04
N ALA A 326 -8.09 -14.52 -10.91
CA ALA A 326 -8.27 -14.92 -12.31
C ALA A 326 -6.97 -14.88 -13.11
N GLN A 327 -6.13 -13.86 -12.90
CA GLN A 327 -4.80 -13.79 -13.54
C GLN A 327 -3.89 -14.93 -13.07
N LEU A 328 -3.89 -15.24 -11.78
CA LEU A 328 -3.12 -16.35 -11.23
C LEU A 328 -3.60 -17.68 -11.80
N GLN A 329 -4.91 -17.89 -11.90
CA GLN A 329 -5.49 -19.07 -12.53
C GLN A 329 -5.09 -19.19 -14.01
N GLN A 330 -5.11 -18.08 -14.75
CA GLN A 330 -4.67 -18.07 -16.15
C GLN A 330 -3.18 -18.44 -16.28
N LEU A 331 -2.32 -17.89 -15.42
CA LEU A 331 -0.90 -18.25 -15.39
C LEU A 331 -0.70 -19.72 -15.03
N GLN A 332 -1.46 -20.24 -14.06
CA GLN A 332 -1.42 -21.65 -13.68
C GLN A 332 -1.79 -22.56 -14.85
N LEU A 333 -2.82 -22.21 -15.64
CA LEU A 333 -3.19 -22.96 -16.85
C LEU A 333 -2.06 -22.98 -17.89
N VAL A 334 -1.37 -21.85 -18.09
CA VAL A 334 -0.21 -21.79 -19.00
C VAL A 334 0.94 -22.64 -18.49
N ILE A 335 1.25 -22.59 -17.19
CA ILE A 335 2.29 -23.41 -16.57
C ILE A 335 1.96 -24.89 -16.76
N SER A 336 0.74 -25.32 -16.42
CA SER A 336 0.31 -26.71 -16.58
C SER A 336 0.35 -27.16 -18.05
N GLY A 337 -0.01 -26.31 -19.00
CA GLY A 337 0.12 -26.63 -20.43
C GLY A 337 1.57 -26.83 -20.88
N ILE A 338 2.51 -26.01 -20.38
CA ILE A 338 3.94 -26.17 -20.67
C ILE A 338 4.51 -27.42 -19.98
N GLU A 339 4.09 -27.71 -18.74
CA GLU A 339 4.48 -28.94 -18.03
C GLU A 339 4.02 -30.19 -18.78
N GLU A 340 2.79 -30.19 -19.29
CA GLU A 340 2.26 -31.29 -20.11
C GLU A 340 3.05 -31.46 -21.41
N GLN A 341 3.34 -30.38 -22.13
CA GLN A 341 4.20 -30.43 -23.33
C GLN A 341 5.60 -30.98 -23.02
N LEU A 342 6.18 -30.60 -21.88
CA LEU A 342 7.49 -31.08 -21.45
C LEU A 342 7.47 -32.58 -21.15
N VAL A 343 6.41 -33.07 -20.49
CA VAL A 343 6.21 -34.50 -20.25
C VAL A 343 6.03 -35.25 -21.57
N GLN A 344 5.24 -34.70 -22.51
CA GLN A 344 5.03 -35.30 -23.83
C GLN A 344 6.36 -35.44 -24.60
N ILE A 345 7.15 -34.37 -24.71
CA ILE A 345 8.45 -34.39 -25.40
C ILE A 345 9.41 -35.40 -24.74
N ARG A 346 9.42 -35.49 -23.40
CA ARG A 346 10.25 -36.50 -22.70
C ARG A 346 9.81 -37.92 -23.05
N SER A 347 8.51 -38.19 -23.09
CA SER A 347 7.98 -39.51 -23.45
C SER A 347 8.30 -39.87 -24.91
N ASP A 348 8.21 -38.91 -25.83
CA ASP A 348 8.58 -39.10 -27.23
C ASP A 348 10.08 -39.36 -27.40
N MET A 349 10.92 -38.63 -26.66
CA MET A 349 12.37 -38.85 -26.66
C MET A 349 12.73 -40.23 -26.12
N GLU A 350 12.08 -40.67 -25.04
CA GLU A 350 12.30 -41.99 -24.48
C GLU A 350 11.86 -43.10 -25.45
N ARG A 351 10.70 -42.94 -26.10
CA ARG A 351 10.24 -43.84 -27.16
C ARG A 351 11.23 -43.92 -28.32
N GLN A 352 11.67 -42.77 -28.84
CA GLN A 352 12.67 -42.74 -29.91
C GLN A 352 13.98 -43.42 -29.48
N SER A 353 14.44 -43.19 -28.24
CA SER A 353 15.63 -43.84 -27.70
C SER A 353 15.51 -45.37 -27.65
N GLN A 354 14.33 -45.88 -27.31
CA GLN A 354 14.03 -47.31 -27.33
C GLN A 354 14.05 -47.85 -28.77
N GLU A 355 13.38 -47.19 -29.71
CA GLU A 355 13.37 -47.57 -31.13
C GLU A 355 14.79 -47.57 -31.74
N TYR A 356 15.62 -46.58 -31.42
CA TYR A 356 17.02 -46.55 -31.85
C TYR A 356 17.84 -47.72 -31.27
N ARG A 357 17.57 -48.12 -30.02
CA ARG A 357 18.26 -49.25 -29.38
C ARG A 357 17.89 -50.57 -30.05
N GLU A 358 16.62 -50.77 -30.36
CA GLU A 358 16.13 -51.94 -31.09
C GLU A 358 16.72 -52.01 -32.50
N LEU A 359 16.76 -50.88 -33.21
CA LEU A 359 17.36 -50.81 -34.55
C LEU A 359 18.86 -51.12 -34.50
N LEU A 360 19.56 -50.65 -33.47
CA LEU A 360 20.98 -50.96 -33.26
C LEU A 360 21.20 -52.45 -32.98
N ASP A 361 20.33 -53.10 -32.21
CA ASP A 361 20.38 -54.55 -31.96
C ASP A 361 20.13 -55.37 -33.23
N ILE A 362 19.16 -54.96 -34.06
CA ILE A 362 18.93 -55.60 -35.37
C ILE A 362 20.14 -55.41 -36.28
N LYS A 363 20.73 -54.21 -36.30
CA LYS A 363 21.91 -53.90 -37.11
C LYS A 363 23.11 -54.76 -36.67
N THR A 364 23.40 -54.85 -35.37
CA THR A 364 24.50 -55.70 -34.88
C THR A 364 24.25 -57.18 -35.21
N ARG A 365 23.01 -57.67 -35.12
CA ARG A 365 22.64 -59.01 -35.56
C ARG A 365 22.88 -59.25 -37.04
N LEU A 366 22.44 -58.33 -37.91
CA LEU A 366 22.67 -58.43 -39.35
C LEU A 366 24.16 -58.35 -39.70
N GLU A 367 24.93 -57.52 -39.00
CA GLU A 367 26.39 -57.47 -39.16
C GLU A 367 27.05 -58.81 -38.82
N MET A 368 26.59 -59.49 -37.75
CA MET A 368 27.05 -60.85 -37.43
C MET A 368 26.67 -61.86 -38.53
N GLU A 369 25.45 -61.81 -39.06
CA GLU A 369 25.01 -62.69 -40.15
C GLU A 369 25.81 -62.44 -41.44
N ILE A 370 26.11 -61.19 -41.78
CA ILE A 370 26.98 -60.86 -42.94
C ILE A 370 28.39 -61.40 -42.72
N GLU A 371 28.93 -61.28 -41.51
CA GLU A 371 30.27 -61.81 -41.18
C GLU A 371 30.31 -63.35 -41.30
N THR A 372 29.26 -64.06 -40.87
CA THR A 372 29.20 -65.51 -41.06
C THR A 372 29.04 -65.87 -42.53
N TYR A 373 28.21 -65.15 -43.30
CA TYR A 373 28.12 -65.34 -44.75
C TYR A 373 29.45 -65.08 -45.44
N ARG A 374 30.21 -64.05 -45.06
CA ARG A 374 31.56 -63.80 -45.59
C ARG A 374 32.52 -64.97 -45.30
N ARG A 375 32.57 -65.49 -44.07
CA ARG A 375 33.39 -66.68 -43.73
C ARG A 375 33.03 -67.92 -44.57
N LEU A 376 31.74 -68.13 -44.83
CA LEU A 376 31.26 -69.21 -45.69
C LEU A 376 31.71 -69.03 -47.15
N LEU A 377 31.65 -67.80 -47.69
CA LEU A 377 32.11 -67.49 -49.05
C LEU A 377 33.65 -67.51 -49.17
N ASP A 378 34.38 -67.12 -48.13
CA ASP A 378 35.85 -67.12 -48.09
C ASP A 378 36.44 -68.55 -47.91
N GLY A 379 35.59 -69.58 -47.81
CA GLY A 379 36.02 -70.97 -47.86
C GLY A 379 36.50 -71.56 -46.53
N GLU A 380 36.10 -71.01 -45.37
CA GLU A 380 36.45 -71.54 -44.05
C GLU A 380 35.55 -72.73 -43.61
N LEU A 381 35.23 -73.63 -44.54
CA LEU A 381 34.75 -75.00 -44.29
C LEU A 381 35.79 -76.04 -44.70
N GLY A 382 37.06 -75.65 -44.65
CA GLY A 382 38.20 -76.48 -45.01
C GLY A 382 39.37 -76.38 -44.04
N GLN A 383 39.15 -76.23 -42.73
CA GLN A 383 40.20 -76.53 -41.74
C GLN A 383 39.65 -76.75 -40.31
N ILE A 384 38.84 -77.80 -40.16
CA ILE A 384 38.80 -78.54 -38.89
C ILE A 384 39.97 -79.54 -38.95
N SER A 385 41.16 -79.12 -38.52
CA SER A 385 42.18 -80.01 -37.91
C SER A 385 43.35 -79.24 -37.31
N GLN A 386 43.34 -79.20 -35.99
CA GLN A 386 44.49 -79.37 -35.09
C GLN A 386 45.63 -78.34 -35.09
N THR A 387 45.63 -77.47 -34.09
CA THR A 387 46.80 -77.30 -33.19
C THR A 387 46.35 -77.04 -31.75
N SER A 388 46.37 -78.12 -30.97
CA SER A 388 46.87 -78.27 -29.59
C SER A 388 47.21 -77.01 -28.75
N VAL A 389 46.57 -76.94 -27.58
CA VAL A 389 47.11 -76.58 -26.23
C VAL A 389 48.28 -75.58 -26.14
N SER A 390 48.06 -74.44 -25.46
CA SER A 390 48.59 -74.15 -24.10
C SER A 390 48.58 -72.65 -23.75
N ARG A 391 48.20 -72.37 -22.49
CA ARG A 391 48.46 -71.17 -21.63
C ARG A 391 47.19 -70.38 -21.28
N SER A 392 46.58 -70.60 -20.12
CA SER A 392 47.01 -70.39 -18.72
C SER A 392 46.35 -69.14 -18.13
N SER A 393 45.38 -69.39 -17.25
CA SER A 393 45.17 -68.68 -15.98
C SER A 393 45.24 -67.14 -15.96
N SER A 394 44.11 -66.50 -15.79
CA SER A 394 43.96 -65.49 -14.72
C SER A 394 42.56 -65.52 -14.14
N SER A 395 42.56 -65.79 -12.84
CA SER A 395 41.44 -65.88 -11.93
C SER A 395 40.68 -64.55 -11.81
N SER A 396 39.35 -64.70 -11.76
CA SER A 396 38.39 -63.78 -11.19
C SER A 396 38.84 -63.20 -9.85
N VAL A 397 39.06 -61.89 -9.78
CA VAL A 397 38.81 -61.04 -8.61
C VAL A 397 38.59 -59.61 -9.11
N SER A 398 37.47 -58.99 -8.75
CA SER A 398 37.38 -57.60 -8.25
C SER A 398 35.92 -57.16 -8.21
N ALA A 399 35.45 -57.02 -6.98
CA ALA A 399 34.22 -56.40 -6.53
C ALA A 399 33.82 -55.15 -7.33
N SER A 400 32.52 -55.06 -7.67
CA SER A 400 31.84 -53.77 -7.75
C SER A 400 30.72 -53.78 -6.71
N ALA A 401 30.78 -52.75 -5.87
CA ALA A 401 30.04 -52.63 -4.63
C ALA A 401 28.54 -52.49 -4.86
N SER A 402 27.77 -53.28 -4.12
CA SER A 402 26.37 -53.03 -3.83
C SER A 402 26.25 -51.69 -3.08
N ALA A 403 25.78 -50.65 -3.75
CA ALA A 403 25.25 -49.45 -3.12
C ALA A 403 23.73 -49.56 -3.06
N SER A 404 23.24 -50.36 -2.12
CA SER A 404 21.88 -50.25 -1.61
C SER A 404 21.87 -49.16 -0.54
N ASN A 405 21.27 -48.01 -0.84
CA ASN A 405 20.76 -47.11 0.20
C ASN A 405 19.40 -46.56 -0.27
N LEU A 406 18.37 -47.35 -0.01
CA LEU A 406 17.03 -46.84 0.26
C LEU A 406 17.01 -46.43 1.74
N SER A 407 16.89 -45.14 2.00
CA SER A 407 16.30 -44.61 3.23
C SER A 407 15.65 -43.29 2.81
N GLY A 408 14.33 -43.14 2.81
CA GLY A 408 13.45 -43.54 3.89
C GLY A 408 13.16 -42.33 4.76
N SER A 409 12.39 -41.40 4.17
CA SER A 409 11.59 -40.34 4.78
C SER A 409 11.54 -40.31 6.33
N ARG A 410 12.08 -39.25 6.93
CA ARG A 410 11.53 -38.59 8.13
C ARG A 410 11.84 -37.09 8.09
N VAL A 411 10.95 -36.31 7.50
CA VAL A 411 10.84 -34.87 7.79
C VAL A 411 10.03 -34.75 9.08
N SER A 412 10.72 -34.47 10.18
CA SER A 412 10.08 -34.07 11.43
C SER A 412 9.79 -32.58 11.36
N THR A 413 8.49 -32.27 11.31
CA THR A 413 7.90 -30.96 11.54
C THR A 413 8.31 -30.45 12.93
N SER A 414 9.15 -29.41 12.98
CA SER A 414 9.33 -28.61 14.19
C SER A 414 8.32 -27.46 14.15
N GLN A 415 7.23 -27.66 14.88
CA GLN A 415 6.26 -26.63 15.20
C GLN A 415 6.90 -25.50 16.01
N THR A 416 6.67 -24.28 15.53
CA THR A 416 6.29 -23.08 16.29
C THR A 416 6.31 -23.20 17.82
N SER A 417 7.27 -22.55 18.48
CA SER A 417 7.06 -22.04 19.84
C SER A 417 6.85 -20.54 19.76
N SER A 418 5.57 -20.17 19.76
CA SER A 418 5.09 -18.80 19.86
C SER A 418 5.60 -18.16 21.14
N THR A 419 6.19 -16.98 21.00
CA THR A 419 6.35 -16.01 22.05
C THR A 419 4.99 -15.53 22.55
N ASP A 420 4.97 -15.23 23.84
CA ASP A 420 4.21 -14.15 24.48
C ASP A 420 2.80 -14.43 25.03
N SER A 421 2.71 -14.37 26.35
CA SER A 421 1.52 -13.96 27.13
C SER A 421 1.95 -13.75 28.58
N LYS A 422 2.73 -12.68 28.82
CA LYS A 422 2.79 -12.08 30.16
C LYS A 422 1.58 -11.17 30.35
N LYS A 423 0.60 -11.76 31.04
CA LYS A 423 -0.40 -11.17 31.92
C LYS A 423 0.04 -9.81 32.49
N VAL A 424 -0.60 -8.72 32.06
CA VAL A 424 -0.67 -7.47 32.82
C VAL A 424 -2.11 -7.31 33.28
N LEU A 425 -2.28 -7.55 34.58
CA LEU A 425 -3.32 -6.93 35.40
C LEU A 425 -2.88 -5.49 35.63
N PHE A 426 -3.67 -4.52 35.17
CA PHE A 426 -4.24 -3.44 35.99
C PHE A 426 -5.28 -2.69 35.15
#